data_AF-A0A3S1A0K5-F1
#
_entry.id   AF-A0A3S1A0K5-F1
#
_cell.length_a   1.000
_cell.length_b   1.000
_cell.length_c   1.000
_cell.angle_alpha   90.00
_cell.angle_beta   90.00
_cell.angle_gamma   90.00
#
_symmetry.space_group_name_H-M   'P 1'
#
loop_
_entity.id
_entity.type
_entity.pdbx_description
1 polymer ?
#
loop_
_entity_poly.entity_id
_entity_poly.type
_entity_poly.pdbx_seq_one_letter_code
_entity_poly.pdbx_strand_id
1 'polypeptide(L)'
;MIAQAKMHNRRDDSGCCSRIFLKSIMVVFNTFFWISGAAFLFLGLASLFLRHQYVPLLETPLFALTTYLFIGTGGLITVLGTVGCVGTMQEIRGCLIFVHEELARNLNVTINNKYHFDSGITRAVDHMQTTFKCCGTSSIWDWQYSAWAQDRARSNYTSLVPSSCCISPNSSCVQSHLDIHPSNVHTEVGWLLN
;
A
#
# COMPACT_ATOMS: atom_id res chain seq x y z
N MET A 1 17.88 -39.39 -11.01
CA MET A 1 16.98 -38.82 -12.04
C MET A 1 16.02 -37.86 -11.36
N ILE A 2 16.00 -36.60 -11.84
CA ILE A 2 14.92 -35.59 -11.74
C ILE A 2 14.73 -34.98 -10.33
N ALA A 3 15.40 -33.89 -9.95
CA ALA A 3 15.13 -32.48 -10.33
C ALA A 3 13.62 -32.15 -10.14
N GLN A 4 13.18 -31.33 -9.19
CA GLN A 4 13.34 -29.88 -9.16
C GLN A 4 12.91 -29.40 -7.77
N ALA A 5 13.84 -28.86 -6.98
CA ALA A 5 13.46 -27.89 -5.97
C ALA A 5 12.86 -26.71 -6.72
N LYS A 6 11.54 -26.53 -6.61
CA LYS A 6 10.80 -25.42 -7.22
C LYS A 6 11.25 -24.13 -6.52
N MET A 7 12.38 -23.59 -6.96
CA MET A 7 12.75 -22.20 -6.74
C MET A 7 11.66 -21.35 -7.40
N HIS A 8 10.72 -20.91 -6.57
CA HIS A 8 9.82 -19.81 -6.89
C HIS A 8 10.70 -18.66 -7.40
N ASN A 9 10.43 -18.22 -8.62
CA ASN A 9 11.20 -17.22 -9.36
C ASN A 9 11.24 -15.87 -8.62
N ARG A 10 12.15 -15.71 -7.64
CA ARG A 10 12.45 -14.48 -6.87
C ARG A 10 13.03 -13.32 -7.71
N ARG A 11 13.03 -13.43 -9.04
CA ARG A 11 13.80 -12.56 -9.94
C ARG A 11 13.00 -11.34 -10.45
N ASP A 12 11.66 -11.38 -10.42
CA ASP A 12 10.81 -10.21 -10.77
C ASP A 12 10.39 -9.38 -9.53
N ASP A 13 10.11 -10.01 -8.39
CA ASP A 13 9.72 -9.32 -7.14
C ASP A 13 10.85 -8.43 -6.58
N SER A 14 12.11 -8.82 -6.80
CA SER A 14 13.29 -8.09 -6.34
C SER A 14 13.48 -6.76 -7.08
N GLY A 15 13.03 -6.67 -8.34
CA GLY A 15 13.09 -5.45 -9.14
C GLY A 15 12.14 -4.38 -8.63
N CYS A 16 10.91 -4.74 -8.26
CA CYS A 16 9.91 -3.79 -7.74
C CYS A 16 10.23 -3.36 -6.30
N CYS A 17 10.61 -4.28 -5.41
CA CYS A 17 11.03 -3.93 -4.04
C CYS A 17 12.25 -3.00 -4.00
N SER A 18 13.27 -3.28 -4.82
CA SER A 18 14.45 -2.41 -4.92
C SER A 18 14.10 -1.02 -5.47
N ARG A 19 13.25 -0.94 -6.51
CA ARG A 19 12.78 0.33 -7.06
C ARG A 19 11.92 1.12 -6.06
N ILE A 20 11.03 0.46 -5.31
CA ILE A 20 10.22 1.10 -4.26
C ILE A 20 11.12 1.64 -3.15
N PHE A 21 12.08 0.85 -2.67
CA PHE A 21 12.98 1.26 -1.60
C PHE A 21 13.84 2.48 -1.99
N LEU A 22 14.49 2.42 -3.16
CA LEU A 22 15.32 3.52 -3.65
C LEU A 22 14.52 4.79 -3.91
N LYS A 23 13.28 4.68 -4.41
CA LYS A 23 12.40 5.82 -4.67
C LYS A 23 11.76 6.37 -3.39
N SER A 24 11.47 5.52 -2.40
CA SER A 24 11.00 5.96 -1.08
C SER A 24 12.02 6.88 -0.41
N ILE A 25 13.30 6.51 -0.49
CA ILE A 25 14.40 7.35 -0.01
C ILE A 25 14.43 8.69 -0.75
N MET A 26 14.30 8.67 -2.08
CA MET A 26 14.25 9.90 -2.90
C MET A 26 13.05 10.79 -2.53
N VAL A 27 11.88 10.21 -2.25
CA VAL A 27 10.70 10.94 -1.77
C VAL A 27 10.98 11.62 -0.44
N VAL A 28 11.53 10.88 0.54
CA VAL A 28 11.81 11.43 1.88
C VAL A 28 12.81 12.58 1.84
N PHE A 29 13.87 12.48 1.04
CA PHE A 29 14.83 13.59 0.91
C PHE A 29 14.22 14.78 0.17
N ASN A 30 13.42 14.53 -0.87
CA ASN A 30 12.83 15.59 -1.67
C ASN A 30 11.67 16.32 -0.94
N THR A 31 10.97 15.65 -0.03
CA THR A 31 10.02 16.31 0.89
C THR A 31 10.73 17.14 1.94
N PHE A 32 11.88 16.69 2.46
CA PHE A 32 12.71 17.51 3.35
C PHE A 32 13.16 18.82 2.66
N PHE A 33 13.62 18.74 1.40
CA PHE A 33 13.95 19.91 0.61
C PHE A 33 12.74 20.83 0.37
N TRP A 34 11.57 20.26 0.10
CA TRP A 34 10.35 21.05 -0.05
C TRP A 34 9.98 21.84 1.23
N ILE A 35 10.07 21.19 2.40
CA ILE A 35 9.82 21.82 3.71
C ILE A 35 10.83 22.95 3.98
N SER A 36 12.12 22.72 3.70
CA SER A 36 13.15 23.75 3.91
C SER A 36 12.99 24.96 2.98
N GLY A 37 12.62 24.74 1.71
CA GLY A 37 12.30 25.82 0.78
C GLY A 37 11.09 26.66 1.24
N ALA A 38 10.03 26.01 1.73
CA ALA A 38 8.87 26.69 2.29
C ALA A 38 9.22 27.51 3.54
N ALA A 39 10.12 27.01 4.40
CA ALA A 39 10.61 27.74 5.56
C ALA A 39 11.41 28.99 5.14
N PHE A 40 12.30 28.90 4.14
CA PHE A 40 13.04 30.05 3.64
C PHE A 40 12.15 31.10 2.97
N LEU A 41 11.12 30.67 2.22
CA LEU A 41 10.10 31.58 1.68
C LEU A 41 9.35 32.31 2.80
N PHE A 42 8.93 31.59 3.85
CA PHE A 42 8.26 32.18 4.99
C PHE A 42 9.13 33.21 5.71
N LEU A 43 10.40 32.88 6.01
CA LEU A 43 11.35 33.79 6.65
C LEU A 43 11.62 35.03 5.78
N GLY A 44 11.75 34.85 4.46
CA GLY A 44 11.94 35.94 3.51
C GLY A 44 10.73 36.88 3.42
N LEU A 45 9.51 36.34 3.34
CA LEU A 45 8.28 37.14 3.35
C LEU A 45 8.08 37.85 4.68
N ALA A 46 8.28 37.17 5.81
CA ALA A 46 8.20 37.77 7.13
C ALA A 46 9.18 38.95 7.25
N SER A 47 10.41 38.79 6.76
CA SER A 47 11.41 39.86 6.72
C SER A 47 10.93 41.10 5.94
N LEU A 48 10.23 40.93 4.82
CA LEU A 48 9.61 42.05 4.08
C LEU A 48 8.49 42.74 4.87
N PHE A 49 7.65 41.97 5.58
CA PHE A 49 6.58 42.52 6.41
C PHE A 49 7.11 43.33 7.60
N LEU A 50 8.17 42.84 8.26
CA LEU A 50 8.86 43.61 9.30
C LEU A 50 9.37 44.93 8.71
N ARG A 51 10.02 44.92 7.53
CA ARG A 51 10.54 46.15 6.91
C ARG A 51 9.48 47.27 6.83
N HIS A 52 8.24 46.95 6.46
CA HIS A 52 7.17 47.95 6.27
C HIS A 52 6.77 48.69 7.57
N GLN A 53 7.04 48.12 8.75
CA GLN A 53 6.74 48.73 10.06
C GLN A 53 7.94 49.49 10.66
N TYR A 54 9.19 49.21 10.24
CA TYR A 54 10.42 49.76 10.85
C TYR A 54 11.22 50.71 9.91
N VAL A 55 10.58 51.22 8.86
CA VAL A 55 11.16 51.89 7.66
C VAL A 55 12.24 52.97 7.88
N PRO A 56 12.36 53.73 9.00
CA PRO A 56 13.41 54.77 9.08
C PRO A 56 14.77 54.35 9.67
N LEU A 57 14.94 53.18 10.30
CA LEU A 57 16.10 52.98 11.23
C LEU A 57 17.20 52.01 10.76
N LEU A 58 16.93 51.10 9.82
CA LEU A 58 17.91 50.11 9.32
C LEU A 58 17.99 50.15 7.77
N GLU A 59 18.44 51.26 7.21
CA GLU A 59 18.80 51.36 5.79
C GLU A 59 20.22 50.81 5.58
N THR A 60 20.39 49.49 5.73
CA THR A 60 21.63 48.81 5.34
C THR A 60 21.37 47.95 4.10
N PRO A 61 22.12 48.13 3.00
CA PRO A 61 21.89 47.42 1.73
C PRO A 61 22.04 45.89 1.86
N LEU A 62 22.70 45.43 2.92
CA LEU A 62 22.87 44.02 3.28
C LEU A 62 21.55 43.32 3.61
N PHE A 63 20.60 44.00 4.26
CA PHE A 63 19.30 43.40 4.61
C PHE A 63 18.44 43.12 3.38
N ALA A 64 18.41 44.05 2.43
CA ALA A 64 17.69 43.83 1.17
C ALA A 64 18.29 42.66 0.40
N LEU A 65 19.63 42.59 0.31
CA LEU A 65 20.33 41.50 -0.36
C LEU A 65 20.00 40.13 0.26
N THR A 66 20.04 40.01 1.59
CA THR A 66 19.75 38.74 2.27
C THR A 66 18.29 38.32 2.13
N THR A 67 17.34 39.25 2.24
CA THR A 67 15.90 38.95 2.05
C THR A 67 15.61 38.45 0.64
N TYR A 68 16.16 39.09 -0.40
CA TYR A 68 15.99 38.62 -1.78
C TYR A 68 16.65 37.25 -2.02
N LEU A 69 17.80 36.98 -1.41
CA LEU A 69 18.45 35.67 -1.49
C LEU A 69 17.61 34.57 -0.83
N PHE A 70 17.01 34.81 0.34
CA PHE A 70 16.12 33.82 0.98
C PHE A 70 14.86 33.54 0.16
N ILE A 71 14.25 34.56 -0.43
CA ILE A 71 13.06 34.38 -1.28
C ILE A 71 13.42 33.64 -2.57
N GLY A 72 14.52 34.03 -3.23
CA GLY A 72 14.97 33.42 -4.48
C GLY A 72 15.38 31.96 -4.31
N THR A 73 16.25 31.68 -3.32
CA THR A 73 16.68 30.29 -3.03
C THR A 73 15.54 29.43 -2.50
N GLY A 74 14.70 29.96 -1.61
CA GLY A 74 13.52 29.26 -1.10
C GLY A 74 12.55 28.88 -2.22
N GLY A 75 12.26 29.81 -3.14
CA GLY A 75 11.40 29.56 -4.30
C GLY A 75 11.95 28.47 -5.22
N LEU A 76 13.24 28.52 -5.54
CA LEU A 76 13.88 27.51 -6.39
C LEU A 76 13.83 26.12 -5.75
N ILE A 77 14.16 26.02 -4.46
CA ILE A 77 14.15 24.76 -3.71
C ILE A 77 12.72 24.19 -3.65
N THR A 78 11.71 25.01 -3.39
CA THR A 78 10.31 24.57 -3.38
C THR A 78 9.87 24.04 -4.74
N VAL A 79 10.23 24.70 -5.85
CA VAL A 79 9.89 24.24 -7.21
C VAL A 79 10.53 22.89 -7.51
N LEU A 80 11.84 22.74 -7.29
CA LEU A 80 12.55 21.47 -7.50
C LEU A 80 11.96 20.35 -6.64
N GLY A 81 11.61 20.66 -5.38
CA GLY A 81 10.92 19.76 -4.46
C GLY A 81 9.56 19.27 -5.00
N THR A 82 8.73 20.17 -5.51
CA THR A 82 7.43 19.78 -6.07
C THR A 82 7.55 18.90 -7.32
N VAL A 83 8.47 19.22 -8.24
CA VAL A 83 8.69 18.44 -9.46
C VAL A 83 9.19 17.02 -9.14
N GLY A 84 10.12 16.89 -8.20
CA GLY A 84 10.59 15.57 -7.76
C GLY A 84 9.51 14.73 -7.07
N CYS A 85 8.57 15.38 -6.37
CA CYS A 85 7.46 14.69 -5.70
C CYS A 85 6.46 14.18 -6.75
N VAL A 86 6.07 15.01 -7.72
CA VAL A 86 5.15 14.60 -8.78
C VAL A 86 5.72 13.47 -9.64
N GLY A 87 7.00 13.54 -10.00
CA GLY A 87 7.65 12.50 -10.81
C GLY A 87 7.74 11.14 -10.12
N THR A 88 8.00 11.13 -8.81
CA THR A 88 8.12 9.87 -8.04
C THR A 88 6.77 9.22 -7.75
N MET A 89 5.72 10.02 -7.52
CA MET A 89 4.38 9.51 -7.19
C MET A 89 3.72 8.75 -8.35
N GLN A 90 3.97 9.15 -9.61
CA GLN A 90 3.42 8.45 -10.77
C GLN A 90 4.00 7.03 -10.93
N GLU A 91 5.29 6.84 -10.65
CA GLU A 91 5.95 5.55 -10.88
C GLU A 91 5.72 4.54 -9.74
N ILE A 92 5.51 5.00 -8.50
CA ILE A 92 5.24 4.12 -7.36
C ILE A 92 3.88 3.42 -7.52
N ARG A 93 2.85 4.13 -8.03
CA ARG A 93 1.51 3.56 -8.22
C ARG A 93 1.50 2.35 -9.16
N GLY A 94 2.22 2.43 -10.29
CA GLY A 94 2.24 1.33 -11.26
C GLY A 94 2.88 0.05 -10.71
N CYS A 95 3.99 0.17 -9.97
CA CYS A 95 4.65 -0.98 -9.36
C CYS A 95 3.82 -1.57 -8.20
N LEU A 96 3.12 -0.74 -7.41
CA LEU A 96 2.24 -1.21 -6.35
C LEU A 96 1.08 -2.06 -6.91
N ILE A 97 0.44 -1.61 -7.98
CA ILE A 97 -0.65 -2.34 -8.65
C ILE A 97 -0.14 -3.69 -9.20
N PHE A 98 1.02 -3.66 -9.88
CA PHE A 98 1.63 -4.88 -10.43
C PHE A 98 1.96 -5.92 -9.35
N VAL A 99 2.57 -5.49 -8.24
CA VAL A 99 2.88 -6.38 -7.10
C VAL A 99 1.61 -6.94 -6.47
N HIS A 100 0.55 -6.13 -6.36
CA HIS A 100 -0.72 -6.58 -5.83
C HIS A 100 -1.36 -7.66 -6.72
N GLU A 101 -1.41 -7.47 -8.04
CA GLU A 101 -1.93 -8.48 -8.96
C GLU A 101 -1.12 -9.78 -8.95
N GLU A 102 0.21 -9.66 -8.90
CA GLU A 102 1.12 -10.80 -8.82
C GLU A 102 0.89 -11.60 -7.53
N LEU A 103 0.80 -10.91 -6.40
CA LEU A 103 0.54 -11.51 -5.10
C LEU A 103 -0.83 -12.20 -5.08
N ALA A 104 -1.88 -11.53 -5.55
CA ALA A 104 -3.23 -12.08 -5.62
C ALA A 104 -3.26 -13.36 -6.46
N ARG A 105 -2.56 -13.39 -7.60
CA ARG A 105 -2.48 -14.57 -8.46
C ARG A 105 -1.74 -15.74 -7.78
N ASN A 106 -0.59 -15.49 -7.18
CA ASN A 106 0.19 -16.52 -6.50
C ASN A 106 -0.54 -17.08 -5.27
N LEU A 107 -1.25 -16.20 -4.55
CA LEU A 107 -2.12 -16.61 -3.45
C LEU A 107 -3.31 -17.44 -3.96
N ASN A 108 -3.91 -17.09 -5.11
CA ASN A 108 -5.04 -17.82 -5.67
C ASN A 108 -4.65 -19.26 -6.04
N VAL A 109 -3.46 -19.43 -6.65
CA VAL A 109 -2.89 -20.76 -6.91
C VAL A 109 -2.66 -21.53 -5.61
N THR A 110 -2.15 -20.87 -4.57
CA THR A 110 -1.87 -21.51 -3.28
C THR A 110 -3.15 -21.92 -2.57
N ILE A 111 -4.14 -21.04 -2.50
CA ILE A 111 -5.46 -21.31 -1.92
C ILE A 111 -6.12 -22.48 -2.65
N ASN A 112 -6.16 -22.45 -3.98
CA ASN A 112 -6.86 -23.48 -4.76
C ASN A 112 -6.27 -24.87 -4.63
N ASN A 113 -4.95 -24.99 -4.45
CA ASN A 113 -4.27 -26.29 -4.51
C ASN A 113 -3.81 -26.80 -3.14
N LYS A 114 -3.61 -25.92 -2.16
CA LYS A 114 -2.92 -26.28 -0.91
C LYS A 114 -3.68 -25.95 0.35
N TYR A 115 -4.68 -25.06 0.29
CA TYR A 115 -5.55 -24.83 1.43
C TYR A 115 -6.24 -26.14 1.83
N HIS A 116 -6.37 -26.41 3.13
CA HIS A 116 -6.81 -27.67 3.74
C HIS A 116 -5.82 -28.84 3.68
N PHE A 117 -5.07 -28.98 2.59
CA PHE A 117 -4.11 -30.08 2.41
C PHE A 117 -2.76 -29.84 3.08
N ASP A 118 -2.39 -28.58 3.30
CA ASP A 118 -1.20 -28.18 4.04
C ASP A 118 -1.59 -27.35 5.27
N SER A 119 -1.28 -27.85 6.47
CA SER A 119 -1.69 -27.21 7.73
C SER A 119 -0.97 -25.89 8.00
N GLY A 120 0.27 -25.72 7.51
CA GLY A 120 1.01 -24.48 7.61
C GLY A 120 0.41 -23.39 6.74
N ILE A 121 0.07 -23.74 5.50
CA ILE A 121 -0.61 -22.84 4.56
C ILE A 121 -2.02 -22.50 5.03
N THR A 122 -2.77 -23.49 5.50
CA THR A 122 -4.13 -23.28 6.03
C THR A 122 -4.11 -22.27 7.17
N ARG A 123 -3.21 -22.43 8.14
CA ARG A 123 -3.06 -21.48 9.26
C ARG A 123 -2.65 -20.08 8.79
N ALA A 124 -1.74 -19.99 7.83
CA ALA A 124 -1.31 -18.69 7.29
C ALA A 124 -2.45 -17.96 6.57
N VAL A 125 -3.22 -18.68 5.74
CA VAL A 125 -4.39 -18.14 5.04
C VAL A 125 -5.48 -17.72 6.03
N ASP A 126 -5.78 -18.57 7.03
CA ASP A 126 -6.77 -18.26 8.07
C ASP A 126 -6.38 -17.04 8.90
N HIS A 127 -5.10 -16.95 9.28
CA HIS A 127 -4.57 -15.79 10.00
C HIS A 127 -4.66 -14.52 9.14
N MET A 128 -4.29 -14.60 7.87
CA MET A 128 -4.38 -13.46 6.94
C MET A 128 -5.84 -12.96 6.85
N GLN A 129 -6.80 -13.86 6.60
CA GLN A 129 -8.21 -13.53 6.43
C GLN A 129 -8.83 -12.91 7.69
N THR A 130 -8.52 -13.48 8.85
CA THR A 130 -9.03 -12.96 10.13
C THR A 130 -8.39 -11.65 10.55
N THR A 131 -7.12 -11.42 10.19
CA THR A 131 -6.36 -10.20 10.52
C THR A 131 -6.71 -9.04 9.62
N PHE A 132 -6.73 -9.27 8.31
CA PHE A 132 -7.03 -8.25 7.31
C PHE A 132 -8.51 -8.15 6.97
N LYS A 133 -9.36 -8.97 7.61
CA LYS A 133 -10.82 -8.95 7.43
C LYS A 133 -11.24 -9.08 5.97
N CYS A 134 -10.49 -9.91 5.22
CA CYS A 134 -10.73 -10.24 3.82
C CYS A 134 -11.09 -11.73 3.63
N CYS A 135 -11.62 -12.09 2.46
CA CYS A 135 -11.93 -13.47 2.09
C CYS A 135 -11.59 -13.76 0.63
N GLY A 136 -10.90 -14.88 0.40
CA GLY A 136 -10.37 -15.23 -0.92
C GLY A 136 -9.14 -14.40 -1.29
N THR A 137 -8.93 -14.19 -2.58
CA THR A 137 -7.83 -13.34 -3.10
C THR A 137 -8.32 -12.03 -3.67
N SER A 138 -9.47 -12.06 -4.34
CA SER A 138 -10.15 -10.94 -4.97
C SER A 138 -11.63 -10.93 -4.61
N SER A 139 -12.20 -12.12 -4.39
CA SER A 139 -13.61 -12.27 -4.07
C SER A 139 -13.85 -13.52 -3.24
N ILE A 140 -14.98 -13.51 -2.53
CA ILE A 140 -15.52 -14.66 -1.82
C ILE A 140 -15.67 -15.89 -2.74
N TRP A 141 -15.98 -15.66 -4.02
CA TRP A 141 -16.21 -16.71 -5.01
C TRP A 141 -14.94 -17.46 -5.43
N ASP A 142 -13.75 -16.94 -5.11
CA ASP A 142 -12.47 -17.60 -5.42
C ASP A 142 -12.41 -19.01 -4.81
N TRP A 143 -13.09 -19.20 -3.67
CA TRP A 143 -13.17 -20.47 -2.96
C TRP A 143 -13.95 -21.55 -3.71
N GLN A 144 -14.92 -21.18 -4.55
CA GLN A 144 -15.81 -22.12 -5.24
C GLN A 144 -15.04 -23.14 -6.10
N TYR A 145 -13.91 -22.72 -6.67
CA TYR A 145 -13.10 -23.53 -7.58
C TYR A 145 -11.95 -24.25 -6.88
N SER A 146 -11.74 -24.00 -5.59
CA SER A 146 -10.64 -24.59 -4.82
C SER A 146 -10.82 -26.10 -4.63
N ALA A 147 -9.71 -26.82 -4.53
CA ALA A 147 -9.71 -28.25 -4.22
C ALA A 147 -10.37 -28.53 -2.85
N TRP A 148 -10.28 -27.59 -1.91
CA TRP A 148 -10.99 -27.64 -0.63
C TRP A 148 -12.52 -27.65 -0.79
N ALA A 149 -13.07 -26.80 -1.65
CA ALA A 149 -14.53 -26.76 -1.87
C ALA A 149 -15.03 -28.07 -2.49
N GLN A 150 -14.24 -28.65 -3.40
CA GLN A 150 -14.56 -29.95 -4.02
C GLN A 150 -14.53 -31.10 -2.99
N ASP A 151 -13.54 -31.11 -2.10
CA ASP A 151 -13.43 -32.12 -1.04
C ASP A 151 -14.58 -32.02 -0.02
N ARG A 152 -14.98 -30.79 0.34
CA ARG A 152 -16.15 -30.55 1.21
C ARG A 152 -17.46 -30.98 0.56
N ALA A 153 -17.63 -30.71 -0.74
CA ALA A 153 -18.81 -31.14 -1.48
C ALA A 153 -18.96 -32.67 -1.47
N ARG A 154 -17.86 -33.42 -1.55
CA ARG A 154 -17.87 -34.89 -1.41
C ARG A 154 -18.30 -35.35 -0.01
N SER A 155 -18.06 -34.54 1.02
CA SER A 155 -18.38 -34.83 2.41
C SER A 155 -19.78 -34.39 2.85
N ASN A 156 -20.69 -34.05 1.90
CA ASN A 156 -22.03 -33.51 2.16
C ASN A 156 -22.07 -32.18 2.93
N TYR A 157 -20.99 -31.40 2.91
CA TYR A 157 -20.95 -30.04 3.48
C TYR A 157 -21.00 -28.98 2.37
N THR A 158 -21.88 -27.97 2.51
CA THR A 158 -22.09 -26.90 1.50
C THR A 158 -21.49 -25.55 1.94
N SER A 159 -20.32 -25.56 2.56
CA SER A 159 -19.59 -24.34 2.92
C SER A 159 -18.96 -23.71 1.68
N LEU A 160 -19.38 -22.51 1.27
CA LEU A 160 -18.73 -21.80 0.16
C LEU A 160 -17.40 -21.16 0.56
N VAL A 161 -17.23 -20.86 1.84
CA VAL A 161 -16.02 -20.24 2.38
C VAL A 161 -15.55 -20.92 3.66
N PRO A 162 -14.26 -20.80 4.00
CA PRO A 162 -13.76 -21.26 5.28
C PRO A 162 -14.28 -20.41 6.45
N SER A 163 -14.21 -20.96 7.66
CA SER A 163 -14.65 -20.28 8.87
C SER A 163 -13.88 -18.99 9.18
N SER A 164 -12.62 -18.90 8.74
CA SER A 164 -11.77 -17.70 8.88
C SER A 164 -12.27 -16.51 8.07
N CYS A 165 -13.12 -16.72 7.06
CA CYS A 165 -13.81 -15.67 6.32
C CYS A 165 -15.05 -15.12 7.04
N CYS A 166 -15.56 -15.80 8.07
CA CYS A 166 -16.82 -15.41 8.71
C CYS A 166 -16.58 -14.36 9.81
N ILE A 167 -17.43 -13.32 9.85
CA ILE A 167 -17.33 -12.24 10.86
C ILE A 167 -17.62 -12.76 12.27
N SER A 168 -18.58 -13.69 12.39
CA SER A 168 -18.97 -14.28 13.66
C SER A 168 -18.90 -15.81 13.60
N PRO A 169 -18.28 -16.49 14.59
CA PRO A 169 -18.18 -17.95 14.65
C PRO A 169 -19.53 -18.69 14.68
N ASN A 170 -20.59 -18.02 15.13
CA ASN A 170 -21.92 -18.62 15.30
C ASN A 170 -22.90 -18.23 14.17
N SER A 171 -22.40 -17.68 13.07
CA SER A 171 -23.23 -17.29 11.93
C SER A 171 -23.43 -18.47 10.96
N SER A 172 -24.58 -18.50 10.28
CA SER A 172 -24.89 -19.44 9.19
C SER A 172 -23.97 -19.31 7.96
N CYS A 173 -22.93 -18.46 8.04
CA CYS A 173 -21.91 -18.20 7.03
C CYS A 173 -21.23 -19.47 6.48
N VAL A 174 -21.09 -20.52 7.31
CA VAL A 174 -20.42 -21.78 6.94
C VAL A 174 -21.41 -22.86 6.48
N GLN A 175 -22.73 -22.65 6.65
CA GLN A 175 -23.69 -23.75 6.72
C GLN A 175 -24.49 -24.01 5.43
N SER A 176 -24.69 -23.03 4.53
CA SER A 176 -25.44 -23.26 3.29
C SER A 176 -25.17 -22.24 2.16
N HIS A 177 -25.37 -22.67 0.89
CA HIS A 177 -25.31 -21.77 -0.28
C HIS A 177 -26.43 -20.72 -0.34
N LEU A 178 -27.52 -20.91 0.41
CA LEU A 178 -28.68 -20.00 0.44
C LEU A 178 -28.52 -18.87 1.47
N ASP A 179 -27.61 -19.01 2.44
CA ASP A 179 -27.52 -18.11 3.61
C ASP A 179 -26.30 -17.18 3.60
N ILE A 180 -25.49 -17.20 2.53
CA ILE A 180 -24.32 -16.34 2.44
C ILE A 180 -24.76 -14.95 2.02
N HIS A 181 -25.05 -14.16 3.04
CA HIS A 181 -25.20 -12.73 2.90
C HIS A 181 -23.82 -12.06 3.00
N PRO A 182 -23.47 -11.12 2.11
CA PRO A 182 -22.20 -10.38 2.16
C PRO A 182 -21.93 -9.73 3.53
N SER A 183 -22.98 -9.45 4.31
CA SER A 183 -22.87 -8.87 5.66
C SER A 183 -22.24 -9.78 6.72
N ASN A 184 -22.11 -11.09 6.47
CA ASN A 184 -21.61 -12.06 7.44
C ASN A 184 -20.19 -12.55 7.10
N VAL A 185 -19.64 -12.06 6.00
CA VAL A 185 -18.32 -12.44 5.47
C VAL A 185 -17.40 -11.23 5.44
N HIS A 186 -16.14 -11.47 5.73
CA HIS A 186 -15.05 -10.53 5.60
C HIS A 186 -14.85 -10.10 4.14
N THR A 187 -15.25 -8.88 3.80
CA THR A 187 -15.07 -8.27 2.47
C THR A 187 -14.24 -7.00 2.50
N GLU A 188 -13.60 -6.68 3.63
CA GLU A 188 -12.73 -5.52 3.75
C GLU A 188 -11.45 -5.80 2.96
N VAL A 189 -11.32 -5.19 1.78
CA VAL A 189 -10.01 -4.92 1.18
C VAL A 189 -9.49 -3.70 1.93
N GLY A 190 -8.67 -3.92 2.96
CA GLY A 190 -8.09 -2.88 3.83
C GLY A 190 -7.20 -1.82 3.14
N TRP A 191 -7.35 -1.61 1.83
CA TRP A 191 -6.70 -0.58 1.03
C TRP A 191 -7.67 0.44 0.43
N LEU A 192 -8.99 0.28 0.59
CA LEU A 192 -10.01 1.20 0.02
C LEU A 192 -10.71 2.11 1.05
N LEU A 193 -10.35 2.04 2.33
CA LEU A 193 -10.96 2.85 3.39
C LEU A 193 -9.95 3.61 4.27
N ASN A 194 -8.86 4.12 3.67
CA ASN A 194 -8.17 5.31 4.19
C ASN A 194 -7.39 6.04 3.10
#